data_AF-R9KUY1-F1
#
_entry.id   AF-R9KUY1-F1
#
_cell.length_a   1.000
_cell.length_b   1.000
_cell.length_c   1.000
_cell.angle_alpha   90.00
_cell.angle_beta   90.00
_cell.angle_gamma   90.00
#
_symmetry.space_group_name_H-M   'P 1'
#
loop_
_entity.id
_entity.type
_entity.pdbx_description
1 polymer ?
#
loop_
_entity_poly.entity_id
_entity_poly.type
_entity_poly.pdbx_seq_one_letter_code
_entity_poly.pdbx_strand_id
1 'polypeptide(L)'
;MREVRREIEHYNLDMIIAVGYRVQSPVATRFRRWATARLHEYIQKGFALDDERLKQGGARYFRELLQRIRDIRSSERNFYQQVTDIYATSIDYDPRSLTTRNFFATVQNKLHYAVHENTAAEVIYRRVDNEKPCVGMTNFKGSYVTEDDVKIAKNYLSEAELQRLNLLVSQFLDYAEFQALEQVPMKMEDWIQALDDLIVRLRRKLLEGNGSISHEQALEKAQREFEIYRDREMKQLESDFDRAIKQLSFWEK
;
A
#
# COMPACT_ATOMS: atom_id res chain seq x y z
N MET A 1 20.45 -30.04 44.32
CA MET A 1 19.58 -29.02 43.67
C MET A 1 18.27 -29.69 43.31
N ARG A 2 17.13 -29.07 43.59
CA ARG A 2 15.80 -29.66 43.32
C ARG A 2 15.38 -29.23 41.91
N GLU A 3 15.35 -30.15 40.95
CA GLU A 3 14.74 -29.90 39.64
C GLU A 3 13.21 -29.82 39.83
N VAL A 4 12.65 -28.65 39.52
CA VAL A 4 11.21 -28.42 39.55
C VAL A 4 10.72 -28.42 38.10
N ARG A 5 10.09 -29.53 37.67
CA ARG A 5 9.30 -29.56 36.44
C ARG A 5 7.88 -29.12 36.76
N ARG A 6 7.40 -28.07 36.09
CA ARG A 6 6.00 -27.63 36.13
C ARG A 6 5.41 -27.87 34.75
N GLU A 7 4.27 -28.55 34.68
CA GLU A 7 3.42 -28.51 33.49
C GLU A 7 2.77 -27.12 33.43
N ILE A 8 2.99 -26.43 32.32
CA ILE A 8 2.39 -25.12 32.06
C ILE A 8 1.18 -25.37 31.16
N GLU A 9 -0.02 -25.17 31.69
CA GLU A 9 -1.23 -25.24 30.88
C GLU A 9 -1.23 -24.09 29.86
N HIS A 10 -1.30 -24.44 28.58
CA HIS A 10 -1.41 -23.48 27.49
C HIS A 10 -2.89 -23.27 27.15
N TYR A 11 -3.39 -22.06 27.41
CA TYR A 11 -4.76 -21.69 27.08
C TYR A 11 -4.83 -20.95 25.75
N ASN A 12 -5.86 -21.25 24.95
CA ASN A 12 -6.14 -20.53 23.71
C ASN A 12 -6.52 -19.06 24.02
N LEU A 13 -5.99 -18.12 23.24
CA LEU A 13 -6.28 -16.69 23.32
C LEU A 13 -7.79 -16.39 23.28
N ASP A 14 -8.56 -17.06 22.42
CA ASP A 14 -10.00 -16.85 22.28
C ASP A 14 -10.73 -17.23 23.57
N MET A 15 -10.27 -18.27 24.25
CA MET A 15 -10.81 -18.67 25.55
C MET A 15 -10.48 -17.63 26.63
N ILE A 16 -9.24 -17.13 26.65
CA ILE A 16 -8.80 -16.08 27.60
C ILE A 16 -9.65 -14.80 27.40
N ILE A 17 -9.85 -14.39 26.15
CA ILE A 17 -10.68 -13.22 25.81
C ILE A 17 -12.14 -13.47 26.25
N ALA A 18 -12.72 -14.62 25.90
CA ALA A 18 -14.10 -14.95 26.24
C ALA A 18 -14.37 -14.97 27.75
N VAL A 19 -13.45 -15.55 28.54
CA VAL A 19 -13.55 -15.61 30.00
C VAL A 19 -13.27 -14.24 30.63
N GLY A 20 -12.26 -13.51 30.14
CA GLY A 20 -11.86 -12.20 30.64
C GLY A 20 -12.96 -11.14 30.55
N TYR A 21 -13.83 -11.23 29.54
CA TYR A 21 -14.99 -10.35 29.43
C TYR A 21 -16.21 -10.80 30.25
N ARG A 22 -16.39 -12.11 30.48
CA ARG A 22 -17.60 -12.65 31.12
C ARG A 22 -17.51 -12.84 32.64
N VAL A 23 -16.31 -13.07 33.18
CA VAL A 23 -16.15 -13.40 34.60
C VAL A 23 -15.96 -12.15 35.47
N GLN A 24 -16.57 -12.18 36.65
CA GLN A 24 -16.41 -11.17 37.69
C GLN A 24 -15.27 -11.58 38.63
N SER A 25 -14.03 -11.21 38.29
CA SER A 25 -12.86 -11.42 39.15
C SER A 25 -11.91 -10.22 39.09
N PRO A 26 -11.04 -10.02 40.11
CA PRO A 26 -10.04 -8.95 40.08
C PRO A 26 -9.10 -9.02 38.87
N VAL A 27 -8.78 -10.24 38.41
CA VAL A 27 -7.96 -10.47 37.21
C VAL A 27 -8.73 -10.06 35.95
N ALA A 28 -10.00 -10.45 35.83
CA ALA A 28 -10.86 -10.07 34.70
C ALA A 28 -11.09 -8.54 34.63
N THR A 29 -11.21 -7.88 35.79
CA THR A 29 -11.29 -6.41 35.86
C THR A 29 -10.01 -5.73 35.35
N ARG A 30 -8.83 -6.25 35.70
CA ARG A 30 -7.55 -5.75 35.17
C ARG A 30 -7.43 -5.96 33.66
N PHE A 31 -7.82 -7.14 33.18
CA PHE A 31 -7.87 -7.44 31.75
C PHE A 31 -8.78 -6.46 30.99
N ARG A 32 -10.00 -6.22 31.47
CA ARG A 32 -10.93 -5.27 30.84
C ARG A 32 -10.36 -3.85 30.81
N ARG A 33 -9.78 -3.36 31.90
CA ARG A 33 -9.12 -2.04 31.91
C ARG A 33 -8.02 -1.94 30.86
N TRP A 34 -7.16 -2.95 30.78
CA TRP A 34 -6.10 -3.02 29.77
C TRP A 34 -6.67 -3.07 28.35
N ALA A 35 -7.67 -3.92 28.09
CA ALA A 35 -8.28 -4.08 26.78
C ALA A 35 -9.01 -2.80 26.33
N THR A 36 -9.74 -2.13 27.22
CA THR A 36 -10.37 -0.84 26.96
C THR A 36 -9.34 0.23 26.60
N ALA A 37 -8.20 0.28 27.31
CA ALA A 37 -7.13 1.23 26.97
C ALA A 37 -6.58 0.99 25.55
N ARG A 38 -6.36 -0.29 25.16
CA ARG A 38 -5.89 -0.65 23.81
C ARG A 38 -6.93 -0.35 22.73
N LEU A 39 -8.20 -0.64 22.98
CA LEU A 39 -9.29 -0.33 22.04
C LEU A 39 -9.48 1.18 21.86
N HIS A 40 -9.43 1.94 22.95
CA HIS A 40 -9.53 3.40 22.90
C HIS A 40 -8.40 4.02 22.09
N GLU A 41 -7.16 3.56 22.32
CA GLU A 41 -6.00 3.96 21.53
C GLU A 41 -6.17 3.64 20.03
N TYR A 42 -6.62 2.42 19.70
CA TYR A 42 -6.87 2.02 18.32
C TYR A 42 -7.97 2.85 17.65
N ILE A 43 -9.07 3.14 18.35
CA ILE A 43 -10.18 3.94 17.81
C ILE A 43 -9.73 5.38 17.52
N GLN A 44 -8.89 5.96 18.38
CA GLN A 44 -8.42 7.34 18.20
C GLN A 44 -7.30 7.48 17.16
N LYS A 45 -6.30 6.60 17.21
CA LYS A 45 -5.07 6.73 16.40
C LYS A 45 -5.08 5.86 15.14
N GLY A 46 -5.93 4.83 15.08
CA GLY A 46 -5.94 3.80 14.04
C GLY A 46 -4.92 2.67 14.25
N PHE A 47 -4.15 2.66 15.34
CA PHE A 47 -3.18 1.61 15.66
C PHE A 47 -2.97 1.45 17.18
N ALA A 48 -2.49 0.29 17.61
CA ALA A 48 -2.02 0.01 18.97
C ALA A 48 -0.76 -0.86 18.90
N LEU A 49 0.30 -0.48 19.63
CA LEU A 49 1.60 -1.14 19.58
C LEU A 49 2.12 -1.45 21.01
N ASP A 50 2.93 -2.50 21.10
CA ASP A 50 3.67 -2.88 22.31
C ASP A 50 5.16 -2.65 22.05
N ASP A 51 5.60 -1.41 22.29
CA ASP A 51 6.94 -0.95 21.92
C ASP A 51 8.05 -1.73 22.63
N GLU A 52 7.86 -2.05 23.90
CA GLU A 52 8.85 -2.80 24.69
C GLU A 52 9.01 -4.22 24.15
N ARG A 53 7.91 -4.90 23.81
CA ARG A 53 7.98 -6.23 23.18
C ARG A 53 8.62 -6.18 21.79
N LEU A 54 8.36 -5.12 21.02
CA LEU A 54 8.98 -4.94 19.70
C LEU A 54 10.50 -4.69 19.81
N LYS A 55 10.95 -3.91 20.81
CA LYS A 55 12.38 -3.69 21.10
C LYS A 55 13.11 -4.95 21.56
N GLN A 56 12.44 -5.85 22.26
CA GLN A 56 13.05 -7.04 22.90
C GLN A 56 13.17 -8.29 22.00
N GLY A 57 12.85 -8.21 20.69
CA GLY A 57 13.19 -9.28 19.74
C GLY A 57 12.04 -9.98 19.01
N GLY A 58 10.94 -9.27 18.71
CA GLY A 58 9.84 -9.77 17.86
C GLY A 58 10.14 -9.74 16.35
N ALA A 59 11.24 -10.35 15.90
CA ALA A 59 11.81 -10.11 14.56
C ALA A 59 10.86 -10.37 13.36
N ARG A 60 9.88 -11.28 13.48
CA ARG A 60 8.91 -11.56 12.41
C ARG A 60 7.83 -10.47 12.31
N TYR A 61 7.17 -10.17 13.42
CA TYR A 61 6.07 -9.19 13.46
C TYR A 61 6.57 -7.75 13.30
N PHE A 62 7.78 -7.44 13.77
CA PHE A 62 8.39 -6.14 13.52
C PHE A 62 8.69 -5.92 12.03
N ARG A 63 9.21 -6.93 11.33
CA ARG A 63 9.43 -6.86 9.87
C ARG A 63 8.13 -6.66 9.10
N GLU A 64 7.08 -7.39 9.47
CA GLU A 64 5.76 -7.23 8.86
C GLU A 64 5.18 -5.82 9.12
N LEU A 65 5.29 -5.32 10.34
CA LEU A 65 4.85 -3.96 10.70
C LEU A 65 5.60 -2.90 9.89
N LEU A 66 6.94 -3.01 9.77
CA LEU A 66 7.74 -2.09 8.97
C LEU A 66 7.32 -2.11 7.49
N GLN A 67 7.04 -3.29 6.93
CA GLN A 67 6.58 -3.38 5.55
C GLN A 67 5.22 -2.70 5.37
N ARG A 68 4.25 -2.97 6.28
CA ARG A 68 2.94 -2.29 6.26
C ARG A 68 3.06 -0.78 6.37
N ILE A 69 3.95 -0.27 7.24
CA ILE A 69 4.19 1.18 7.37
C ILE A 69 4.75 1.76 6.07
N ARG A 70 5.71 1.08 5.42
CA ARG A 70 6.26 1.53 4.13
C ARG A 70 5.19 1.54 3.05
N ASP A 71 4.33 0.52 2.99
CA ASP A 71 3.23 0.44 2.04
C ASP A 71 2.18 1.55 2.28
N ILE A 72 1.90 1.89 3.54
CA ILE A 72 1.02 3.02 3.90
C ILE A 72 1.67 4.36 3.52
N ARG A 73 2.96 4.54 3.80
CA ARG A 73 3.71 5.77 3.45
C ARG A 73 3.83 5.94 1.94
N SER A 74 4.02 4.85 1.21
CA SER A 74 4.08 4.85 -0.25
C SER A 74 2.70 4.87 -0.91
N SER A 75 1.60 4.73 -0.17
CA SER A 75 0.27 4.93 -0.76
C SER A 75 0.22 6.30 -1.44
N GLU A 76 -0.35 6.35 -2.65
CA GLU A 76 -0.24 7.55 -3.51
C GLU A 76 -0.67 8.81 -2.77
N ARG A 77 -1.78 8.75 -2.04
CA ARG A 77 -2.27 9.89 -1.25
C ARG A 77 -1.27 10.36 -0.19
N ASN A 78 -0.71 9.47 0.63
CA ASN A 78 0.19 9.87 1.71
C ASN A 78 1.56 10.32 1.18
N PHE A 79 2.05 9.66 0.14
CA PHE A 79 3.26 10.06 -0.56
C PHE A 79 3.11 11.46 -1.14
N TYR A 80 2.06 11.69 -1.95
CA TYR A 80 1.84 12.99 -2.57
C TYR A 80 1.60 14.07 -1.55
N GLN A 81 0.89 13.80 -0.44
CA GLN A 81 0.73 14.80 0.61
C GLN A 81 2.09 15.22 1.21
N GLN A 82 2.92 14.27 1.65
CA GLN A 82 4.22 14.59 2.25
C GLN A 82 5.17 15.28 1.27
N VAL A 83 5.22 14.81 0.02
CA VAL A 83 6.02 15.45 -1.02
C VAL A 83 5.50 16.85 -1.30
N THR A 84 4.18 17.07 -1.35
CA THR A 84 3.59 18.40 -1.54
C THR A 84 3.94 19.33 -0.39
N ASP A 85 3.82 18.85 0.85
CA ASP A 85 4.08 19.63 2.05
C ASP A 85 5.54 20.12 2.06
N ILE A 86 6.49 19.23 1.74
CA ILE A 86 7.91 19.58 1.66
C ILE A 86 8.21 20.43 0.42
N TYR A 87 7.66 20.09 -0.75
CA TYR A 87 7.85 20.86 -1.98
C TYR A 87 7.29 22.29 -1.87
N ALA A 88 6.20 22.48 -1.14
CA ALA A 88 5.63 23.80 -0.86
C ALA A 88 6.52 24.67 0.04
N THR A 89 7.49 24.10 0.74
CA THR A 89 8.52 24.85 1.49
C THR A 89 9.62 25.44 0.61
N SER A 90 9.61 25.14 -0.70
CA SER A 90 10.64 25.64 -1.62
C SER A 90 10.64 27.16 -1.67
N ILE A 91 11.83 27.75 -1.73
CA ILE A 91 12.01 29.22 -1.70
C ILE A 91 11.34 29.93 -2.88
N ASP A 92 11.21 29.23 -4.01
CA ASP A 92 10.63 29.71 -5.25
C ASP A 92 9.28 29.04 -5.57
N TYR A 93 8.61 28.46 -4.56
CA TYR A 93 7.35 27.75 -4.76
C TYR A 93 6.29 28.64 -5.42
N ASP A 94 5.80 28.19 -6.58
CA ASP A 94 4.64 28.77 -7.25
C ASP A 94 3.63 27.67 -7.61
N PRO A 95 2.42 27.66 -7.01
CA PRO A 95 1.39 26.67 -7.30
C PRO A 95 0.82 26.78 -8.72
N ARG A 96 1.02 27.92 -9.41
CA ARG A 96 0.54 28.16 -10.77
C ARG A 96 1.58 27.85 -11.83
N SER A 97 2.83 27.63 -11.44
CA SER A 97 3.93 27.35 -12.38
C SER A 97 3.72 26.05 -13.14
N LEU A 98 4.24 26.00 -14.36
CA LEU A 98 4.27 24.76 -15.15
C LEU A 98 5.12 23.68 -14.45
N THR A 99 6.19 24.09 -13.75
CA THR A 99 7.03 23.21 -12.95
C THR A 99 6.21 22.46 -11.91
N THR A 100 5.43 23.16 -11.08
CA THR A 100 4.57 22.52 -10.06
C THR A 100 3.51 21.61 -10.67
N ARG A 101 2.91 21.99 -11.81
CA ARG A 101 1.94 21.14 -12.51
C ARG A 101 2.55 19.83 -12.99
N ASN A 102 3.79 19.88 -13.48
CA ASN A 102 4.48 18.72 -14.04
C ASN A 102 5.23 17.91 -12.98
N PHE A 103 5.58 18.52 -11.85
CA PHE A 103 6.44 17.95 -10.82
C PHE A 103 5.97 16.55 -10.37
N PHE A 104 4.70 16.39 -10.01
CA PHE A 104 4.19 15.10 -9.53
C PHE A 104 4.22 14.02 -10.60
N ALA A 105 3.87 14.35 -11.84
CA ALA A 105 3.94 13.43 -12.96
C ALA A 105 5.40 13.01 -13.24
N THR A 106 6.33 13.97 -13.19
CA THR A 106 7.77 13.72 -13.35
C THR A 106 8.32 12.83 -12.23
N VAL A 107 8.01 13.13 -10.97
CA VAL A 107 8.42 12.32 -9.80
C VAL A 107 7.85 10.91 -9.91
N GLN A 108 6.56 10.76 -10.21
CA GLN A 108 5.92 9.46 -10.37
C GLN A 108 6.61 8.63 -11.46
N ASN A 109 6.81 9.22 -12.65
CA ASN A 109 7.41 8.52 -13.77
C ASN A 109 8.87 8.15 -13.50
N LYS A 110 9.66 9.02 -12.86
CA LYS A 110 11.04 8.70 -12.45
C LYS A 110 11.09 7.54 -11.44
N LEU A 111 10.20 7.54 -10.44
CA LEU A 111 10.12 6.47 -9.43
C LEU A 111 9.75 5.12 -10.07
N HIS A 112 8.73 5.10 -10.93
CA HIS A 112 8.32 3.91 -11.67
C HIS A 112 9.45 3.41 -12.58
N TYR A 113 10.07 4.30 -13.34
CA TYR A 113 11.15 3.94 -14.26
C TYR A 113 12.38 3.36 -13.53
N ALA A 114 12.75 3.93 -12.37
CA ALA A 114 13.85 3.42 -11.56
C ALA A 114 13.63 1.98 -11.04
N VAL A 115 12.38 1.54 -10.88
CA VAL A 115 12.04 0.22 -10.34
C VAL A 115 11.97 -0.84 -11.43
N HIS A 116 11.38 -0.51 -12.58
CA HIS A 116 11.01 -1.48 -13.61
C HIS A 116 11.14 -0.96 -15.05
N GLU A 117 11.87 0.14 -15.29
CA GLU A 117 12.20 0.68 -16.62
C GLU A 117 10.96 0.99 -17.50
N ASN A 118 9.86 1.36 -16.86
CA ASN A 118 8.62 1.78 -17.51
C ASN A 118 8.04 2.98 -16.75
N THR A 119 7.41 3.92 -17.44
CA THR A 119 6.57 4.95 -16.78
C THR A 119 5.29 4.32 -16.21
N ALA A 120 4.56 5.04 -15.37
CA ALA A 120 3.29 4.53 -14.81
C ALA A 120 2.29 4.16 -15.92
N ALA A 121 2.19 4.98 -16.96
CA ALA A 121 1.34 4.74 -18.13
C ALA A 121 1.79 3.50 -18.92
N GLU A 122 3.10 3.33 -19.14
CA GLU A 122 3.65 2.16 -19.83
C GLU A 122 3.40 0.87 -19.06
N VAL A 123 3.48 0.88 -17.72
CA VAL A 123 3.14 -0.28 -16.89
C VAL A 123 1.71 -0.71 -17.12
N ILE A 124 0.76 0.22 -16.99
CA ILE A 124 -0.67 -0.07 -17.19
C ILE A 124 -0.86 -0.61 -18.60
N TYR A 125 -0.41 0.13 -19.62
CA TYR A 125 -0.61 -0.24 -21.02
C TYR A 125 -0.01 -1.60 -21.37
N ARG A 126 1.19 -1.93 -20.87
CA ARG A 126 1.88 -3.18 -21.21
C ARG A 126 1.37 -4.37 -20.42
N ARG A 127 0.86 -4.18 -19.21
CA ARG A 127 0.50 -5.28 -18.29
C ARG A 127 -1.00 -5.58 -18.23
N VAL A 128 -1.86 -4.61 -18.57
CA VAL A 128 -3.30 -4.83 -18.62
C VAL A 128 -3.68 -5.83 -19.71
N ASP A 129 -4.45 -6.84 -19.31
CA ASP A 129 -4.71 -8.03 -20.13
C ASP A 129 -5.99 -8.75 -19.65
N ASN A 130 -7.06 -8.69 -20.44
CA ASN A 130 -8.35 -9.31 -20.12
C ASN A 130 -8.33 -10.84 -20.07
N GLU A 131 -7.29 -11.49 -20.59
CA GLU A 131 -7.16 -12.96 -20.54
C GLU A 131 -6.57 -13.44 -19.21
N LYS A 132 -5.94 -12.55 -18.44
CA LYS A 132 -5.38 -12.86 -17.14
C LYS A 132 -6.40 -12.70 -16.02
N PRO A 133 -6.24 -13.46 -14.90
CA PRO A 133 -7.00 -13.21 -13.69
C PRO A 133 -6.86 -11.74 -13.27
N CYS A 134 -7.97 -11.12 -12.85
CA CYS A 134 -8.01 -9.73 -12.39
C CYS A 134 -7.39 -8.73 -13.39
N VAL A 135 -7.54 -8.98 -14.70
CA VAL A 135 -7.01 -8.13 -15.78
C VAL A 135 -5.48 -7.96 -15.74
N GLY A 136 -4.76 -8.89 -15.11
CA GLY A 136 -3.30 -8.84 -14.94
C GLY A 136 -2.82 -8.12 -13.69
N MET A 137 -3.71 -7.69 -12.80
CA MET A 137 -3.35 -7.07 -11.53
C MET A 137 -2.94 -8.09 -10.47
N THR A 138 -2.05 -7.65 -9.59
CA THR A 138 -1.43 -8.43 -8.51
C THR A 138 -1.65 -7.81 -7.13
N ASN A 139 -1.84 -6.49 -7.04
CA ASN A 139 -1.99 -5.77 -5.77
C ASN A 139 -3.18 -4.81 -5.79
N PHE A 140 -4.40 -5.27 -5.54
CA PHE A 140 -5.57 -4.39 -5.42
C PHE A 140 -6.39 -4.72 -4.17
N LYS A 141 -7.28 -3.81 -3.78
CA LYS A 141 -8.11 -3.96 -2.59
C LYS A 141 -9.46 -4.54 -2.96
N GLY A 142 -9.94 -5.49 -2.16
CA GLY A 142 -11.27 -6.09 -2.32
C GLY A 142 -11.24 -7.45 -3.01
N SER A 143 -12.43 -8.03 -3.21
CA SER A 143 -12.61 -9.35 -3.82
C SER A 143 -13.00 -9.28 -5.29
N TYR A 144 -13.19 -8.09 -5.84
CA TYR A 144 -13.57 -7.86 -7.23
C TYR A 144 -12.83 -6.64 -7.79
N VAL A 145 -12.57 -6.66 -9.10
CA VAL A 145 -11.88 -5.59 -9.81
C VAL A 145 -12.85 -4.47 -10.14
N THR A 146 -12.47 -3.22 -9.86
CA THR A 146 -13.19 -2.03 -10.30
C THR A 146 -12.53 -1.36 -11.49
N GLU A 147 -13.27 -0.48 -12.17
CA GLU A 147 -12.72 0.33 -13.26
C GLU A 147 -11.61 1.28 -12.78
N ASP A 148 -11.67 1.71 -11.51
CA ASP A 148 -10.62 2.58 -10.95
C ASP A 148 -9.35 1.78 -10.64
N ASP A 149 -9.48 0.49 -10.27
CA ASP A 149 -8.32 -0.37 -9.99
C ASP A 149 -7.43 -0.55 -11.22
N VAL A 150 -8.02 -0.68 -12.41
CA VAL A 150 -7.25 -0.87 -13.66
C VAL A 150 -6.49 0.38 -14.10
N LYS A 151 -6.78 1.53 -13.50
CA LYS A 151 -6.11 2.81 -13.77
C LYS A 151 -4.88 3.04 -12.87
N ILE A 152 -4.66 2.18 -11.87
CA ILE A 152 -3.58 2.34 -10.89
C ILE A 152 -2.38 1.47 -11.29
N ALA A 153 -1.26 2.10 -11.65
CA ALA A 153 -0.05 1.41 -12.08
C ALA A 153 0.53 0.45 -11.01
N LYS A 154 0.41 0.80 -9.71
CA LYS A 154 0.85 -0.05 -8.60
C LYS A 154 0.15 -1.41 -8.55
N ASN A 155 -1.09 -1.47 -9.02
CA ASN A 155 -1.87 -2.70 -9.00
C ASN A 155 -1.29 -3.77 -9.94
N TYR A 156 -0.45 -3.38 -10.90
CA TYR A 156 0.21 -4.27 -11.86
C TYR A 156 1.65 -4.64 -11.48
N LEU A 157 2.14 -4.23 -10.31
CA LEU A 157 3.52 -4.50 -9.88
C LEU A 157 3.64 -5.86 -9.20
N SER A 158 4.72 -6.60 -9.47
CA SER A 158 5.04 -7.77 -8.64
C SER A 158 5.35 -7.33 -7.20
N GLU A 159 5.25 -8.26 -6.24
CA GLU A 159 5.58 -8.00 -4.84
C GLU A 159 7.00 -7.40 -4.70
N ALA A 160 7.97 -7.96 -5.45
CA ALA A 160 9.34 -7.47 -5.45
C ALA A 160 9.50 -6.07 -6.06
N GLU A 161 8.70 -5.71 -7.07
CA GLU A 161 8.69 -4.34 -7.63
C GLU A 161 8.04 -3.36 -6.66
N LEU A 162 6.91 -3.74 -6.04
CA LEU A 162 6.23 -2.92 -5.05
C LEU A 162 7.13 -2.64 -3.84
N GLN A 163 7.82 -3.65 -3.32
CA GLN A 163 8.80 -3.47 -2.24
C GLN A 163 9.93 -2.51 -2.62
N ARG A 164 10.48 -2.63 -3.84
CA ARG A 164 11.51 -1.71 -4.36
C ARG A 164 10.99 -0.28 -4.49
N LEU A 165 9.79 -0.10 -5.02
CA LEU A 165 9.13 1.20 -5.13
C LEU A 165 8.95 1.84 -3.74
N ASN A 166 8.47 1.07 -2.77
CA ASN A 166 8.22 1.56 -1.42
C ASN A 166 9.52 1.95 -0.70
N LEU A 167 10.61 1.21 -0.93
CA LEU A 167 11.95 1.56 -0.44
C LEU A 167 12.52 2.83 -1.08
N LEU A 168 12.32 3.02 -2.38
CA LEU A 168 12.77 4.21 -3.09
C LEU A 168 12.02 5.46 -2.62
N VAL A 169 10.69 5.35 -2.53
CA VAL A 169 9.82 6.40 -2.00
C VAL A 169 10.20 6.78 -0.57
N SER A 170 10.41 5.79 0.30
CA SER A 170 10.78 6.04 1.70
C SER A 170 12.10 6.80 1.81
N GLN A 171 13.12 6.40 1.04
CA GLN A 171 14.42 7.09 1.05
C GLN A 171 14.33 8.53 0.54
N PHE A 172 13.51 8.79 -0.48
CA PHE A 172 13.31 10.15 -0.97
C PHE A 172 12.62 11.03 0.08
N LEU A 173 11.61 10.50 0.77
CA LEU A 173 10.93 11.21 1.85
C LEU A 173 11.84 11.44 3.06
N ASP A 174 12.64 10.44 3.45
CA ASP A 174 13.61 10.58 4.55
C ASP A 174 14.66 11.65 4.24
N TYR A 175 15.13 11.71 2.99
CA TYR A 175 16.02 12.77 2.53
C TYR A 175 15.33 14.13 2.62
N ALA A 176 14.10 14.25 2.12
CA ALA A 176 13.37 15.51 2.11
C ALA A 176 13.05 16.03 3.52
N GLU A 177 12.69 15.12 4.44
CA GLU A 177 12.50 15.41 5.85
C GLU A 177 13.82 15.88 6.52
N PHE A 178 14.94 15.22 6.21
CA PHE A 178 16.25 15.62 6.73
C PHE A 178 16.66 17.03 6.26
N GLN A 179 16.47 17.35 4.98
CA GLN A 179 16.76 18.70 4.46
C GLN A 179 15.90 19.78 5.13
N ALA A 180 14.63 19.47 5.40
CA ALA A 180 13.73 20.37 6.10
C ALA A 180 14.17 20.59 7.57
N LEU A 181 14.60 19.52 8.27
CA LEU A 181 15.12 19.60 9.64
C LEU A 181 16.38 20.45 9.74
N GLU A 182 17.30 20.30 8.79
CA GLU A 182 18.54 21.08 8.71
C GLU A 182 18.33 22.52 8.17
N GLN A 183 17.08 22.89 7.86
CA GLN A 183 16.71 24.20 7.32
C GLN A 183 17.51 24.57 6.05
N VAL A 184 17.87 23.56 5.25
CA VAL A 184 18.56 23.77 3.99
C VAL A 184 17.57 24.37 2.98
N PRO A 185 17.84 25.57 2.44
CA PRO A 185 16.94 26.16 1.45
C PRO A 185 16.98 25.36 0.16
N MET A 186 15.81 24.89 -0.28
CA MET A 186 15.63 24.13 -1.51
C MET A 186 14.76 24.91 -2.49
N LYS A 187 15.09 24.85 -3.79
CA LYS A 187 14.24 25.29 -4.88
C LYS A 187 13.38 24.13 -5.40
N MET A 188 12.34 24.45 -6.16
CA MET A 188 11.48 23.47 -6.82
C MET A 188 12.28 22.45 -7.66
N GLU A 189 13.28 22.91 -8.41
CA GLU A 189 14.13 22.04 -9.27
C GLU A 189 15.08 21.16 -8.44
N ASP A 190 15.54 21.64 -7.28
CA ASP A 190 16.49 20.90 -6.44
C ASP A 190 15.88 19.58 -5.95
N TRP A 191 14.55 19.51 -5.80
CA TRP A 191 13.83 18.28 -5.47
C TRP A 191 13.87 17.23 -6.58
N ILE A 192 13.80 17.66 -7.84
CA ILE A 192 13.94 16.75 -8.99
C ILE A 192 15.37 16.25 -9.08
N GLN A 193 16.35 17.15 -8.92
CA GLN A 193 17.76 16.77 -8.92
C GLN A 193 18.10 15.82 -7.77
N ALA A 194 17.58 16.05 -6.58
CA ALA A 194 17.77 15.16 -5.43
C ALA A 194 17.20 13.75 -5.67
N LEU A 195 16.05 13.66 -6.34
CA LEU A 195 15.48 12.38 -6.74
C LEU A 195 16.37 11.67 -7.78
N ASP A 196 16.88 12.41 -8.76
CA ASP A 196 17.79 11.86 -9.78
C ASP A 196 19.08 11.34 -9.15
N ASP A 197 19.69 12.11 -8.25
CA ASP A 197 20.89 11.73 -7.52
C ASP A 197 20.66 10.47 -6.67
N LEU A 198 19.49 10.36 -6.03
CA LEU A 198 19.11 9.16 -5.27
C LEU A 198 18.99 7.94 -6.19
N ILE A 199 18.34 8.08 -7.34
CA ILE A 199 18.16 6.99 -8.32
C ILE A 199 19.53 6.52 -8.84
N VAL A 200 20.42 7.45 -9.20
CA VAL A 200 21.78 7.14 -9.67
C VAL A 200 22.61 6.47 -8.57
N ARG A 201 22.53 6.95 -7.33
CA ARG A 201 23.23 6.36 -6.17
C ARG A 201 22.81 4.91 -5.93
N LEU A 202 21.54 4.60 -6.18
CA LEU A 202 20.99 3.23 -6.11
C LEU A 202 21.31 2.38 -7.36
N ARG A 203 22.14 2.89 -8.28
CA ARG A 203 22.54 2.25 -9.55
C ARG A 203 21.34 1.89 -10.43
N ARG A 204 20.33 2.76 -10.44
CA ARG A 204 19.14 2.62 -11.29
C ARG A 204 19.23 3.58 -12.47
N LYS A 205 18.50 3.25 -13.54
CA LYS A 205 18.43 4.09 -14.74
C LYS A 205 17.51 5.28 -14.49
N LEU A 206 17.92 6.44 -14.99
CA LEU A 206 17.07 7.62 -15.05
C LEU A 206 16.14 7.52 -16.26
N LEU A 207 14.94 8.08 -16.11
CA LEU A 207 14.02 8.24 -17.23
C LEU A 207 14.56 9.34 -18.16
N GLU A 208 14.80 8.99 -19.42
CA GLU A 208 15.11 9.95 -20.48
C GLU A 208 13.82 10.34 -21.22
N GLY A 209 13.44 11.61 -21.16
CA GLY A 209 12.19 12.10 -21.76
C GLY A 209 10.94 11.73 -20.97
N ASN A 210 9.84 11.43 -21.67
CA ASN A 210 8.50 11.25 -21.08
C ASN A 210 7.94 9.81 -21.22
N GLY A 211 8.76 8.87 -21.72
CA GLY A 211 8.29 7.54 -22.13
C GLY A 211 7.61 7.53 -23.51
N SER A 212 7.15 6.36 -23.94
CA SER A 212 6.56 6.16 -25.28
C SER A 212 5.03 6.09 -25.29
N ILE A 213 4.39 5.93 -24.13
CA ILE A 213 2.94 5.78 -24.01
C ILE A 213 2.36 6.95 -23.21
N SER A 214 1.32 7.59 -23.75
CA SER A 214 0.62 8.66 -23.05
C SER A 214 -0.32 8.11 -21.97
N HIS A 215 -0.64 8.95 -20.98
CA HIS A 215 -1.60 8.59 -19.93
C HIS A 215 -2.97 8.21 -20.52
N GLU A 216 -3.46 8.98 -21.49
CA GLU A 216 -4.73 8.74 -22.18
C GLU A 216 -4.74 7.38 -22.89
N GLN A 217 -3.67 7.04 -23.63
CA GLN A 217 -3.54 5.74 -24.30
C GLN A 217 -3.57 4.57 -23.31
N ALA A 218 -2.93 4.73 -22.15
CA ALA A 218 -2.94 3.73 -21.09
C ALA A 218 -4.34 3.52 -20.51
N LEU A 219 -5.07 4.61 -20.23
CA LEU A 219 -6.42 4.58 -19.68
C LEU A 219 -7.43 3.98 -20.67
N GLU A 220 -7.38 4.39 -21.94
CA GLU A 220 -8.26 3.86 -22.99
C GLU A 220 -8.06 2.35 -23.19
N LYS A 221 -6.81 1.88 -23.13
CA LYS A 221 -6.55 0.44 -23.20
C LYS A 221 -7.08 -0.26 -21.94
N ALA A 222 -6.78 0.26 -20.76
CA ALA A 222 -7.18 -0.36 -19.50
C ALA A 222 -8.69 -0.49 -19.37
N GLN A 223 -9.43 0.55 -19.77
CA GLN A 223 -10.89 0.54 -19.77
C GLN A 223 -11.45 -0.51 -20.74
N ARG A 224 -10.95 -0.56 -21.98
CA ARG A 224 -11.40 -1.56 -22.97
C ARG A 224 -11.16 -3.00 -22.51
N GLU A 225 -9.97 -3.27 -21.97
CA GLU A 225 -9.62 -4.60 -21.45
C GLU A 225 -10.50 -4.98 -20.26
N PHE A 226 -10.79 -4.02 -19.37
CA PHE A 226 -11.69 -4.22 -18.24
C PHE A 226 -13.12 -4.50 -18.66
N GLU A 227 -13.66 -3.78 -19.65
CA GLU A 227 -15.00 -4.02 -20.19
C GLU A 227 -15.15 -5.44 -20.74
N ILE A 228 -14.16 -5.91 -21.53
CA ILE A 228 -14.14 -7.28 -22.06
C ILE A 228 -14.08 -8.31 -20.92
N TYR A 229 -13.21 -8.08 -19.93
CA TYR A 229 -13.08 -8.94 -18.76
C TYR A 229 -14.40 -9.01 -17.97
N ARG A 230 -15.03 -7.87 -17.72
CA ARG A 230 -16.25 -7.75 -16.93
C ARG A 230 -17.46 -8.39 -17.63
N ASP A 231 -17.57 -8.23 -18.95
CA ASP A 231 -18.60 -8.91 -19.73
C ASP A 231 -18.45 -10.43 -19.70
N ARG A 232 -17.20 -10.94 -19.67
CA ARG A 232 -16.92 -12.37 -19.53
C ARG A 232 -17.28 -12.87 -18.13
N GLU A 233 -16.84 -12.17 -17.09
CA GLU A 233 -17.18 -12.47 -15.69
C GLU A 233 -18.71 -12.48 -15.48
N MET A 234 -19.42 -11.45 -15.97
CA MET A 234 -20.88 -11.38 -15.85
C MET A 234 -21.59 -12.56 -16.55
N LYS A 235 -21.08 -13.06 -17.69
CA LYS A 235 -21.64 -14.25 -18.35
C LYS A 235 -21.37 -15.55 -17.60
N GLN A 236 -20.30 -15.61 -16.83
CA GLN A 236 -19.92 -16.77 -16.02
C GLN A 236 -20.46 -16.72 -14.60
N LEU A 237 -20.97 -15.55 -14.18
CA LEU A 237 -21.50 -15.32 -12.84
C LEU A 237 -22.82 -16.09 -12.66
N GLU A 238 -22.76 -17.19 -11.94
CA GLU A 238 -23.94 -17.91 -11.47
C GLU A 238 -24.33 -17.34 -10.10
N SER A 239 -25.45 -16.62 -10.04
CA SER A 239 -25.93 -16.02 -8.79
C SER A 239 -26.33 -17.08 -7.78
N ASP A 240 -26.28 -16.76 -6.49
CA ASP A 240 -26.86 -17.60 -5.45
C ASP A 240 -28.36 -17.85 -5.68
N PHE A 241 -29.04 -16.92 -6.35
CA PHE A 241 -30.40 -17.11 -6.83
C PHE A 241 -30.49 -18.20 -7.91
N ASP A 242 -29.58 -18.21 -8.88
CA ASP A 242 -29.53 -19.20 -9.96
C ASP A 242 -29.22 -20.60 -9.40
N ARG A 243 -28.33 -20.67 -8.40
CA ARG A 243 -28.03 -21.89 -7.65
C ARG A 243 -29.25 -22.38 -6.86
N ALA A 244 -29.97 -21.49 -6.20
CA ALA A 244 -31.19 -21.81 -5.45
C ALA A 244 -32.31 -22.33 -6.37
N ILE A 245 -32.50 -21.73 -7.56
CA ILE A 245 -33.45 -22.23 -8.56
C ILE A 245 -33.06 -23.62 -9.07
N LYS A 246 -31.77 -23.86 -9.36
CA LYS A 246 -31.31 -25.19 -9.77
C LYS A 246 -31.56 -26.24 -8.69
N GLN A 247 -31.33 -25.90 -7.42
CA GLN A 247 -31.65 -26.79 -6.31
C GLN A 247 -33.15 -27.05 -6.20
N LEU A 248 -34.01 -26.03 -6.28
CA LEU A 248 -35.47 -26.20 -6.24
C LEU A 248 -35.99 -27.10 -7.38
N SER A 249 -35.45 -26.93 -8.60
CA SER A 249 -35.81 -27.77 -9.76
C SER A 249 -35.41 -29.25 -9.62
N PHE A 250 -34.47 -29.55 -8.71
CA PHE A 250 -34.02 -30.91 -8.40
C PHE A 250 -34.94 -31.62 -7.40
N TRP A 251 -35.71 -30.88 -6.59
CA TRP A 251 -36.68 -31.42 -5.62
C TRP A 251 -38.10 -31.59 -6.19
N GLU A 252 -38.37 -31.09 -7.41
CA GLU A 252 -39.64 -31.25 -8.12
C GLU A 252 -39.67 -32.46 -9.08
N LYS A 253 -38.63 -33.31 -9.06
CA LYS A 253 -38.60 -34.63 -9.73
C LYS A 253 -38.59 -35.76 -8.71
#